data_AF-C5BB69-F1
#
_entry.id   AF-C5BB69-F1
#
_cell.length_a   1.000
_cell.length_b   1.000
_cell.length_c   1.000
_cell.angle_alpha   90.00
_cell.angle_beta   90.00
_cell.angle_gamma   90.00
#
_symmetry.space_group_name_H-M   'P 1'
#
loop_
_entity.id
_entity.type
_entity.pdbx_description
1 polymer ?
#
loop_
_entity_poly.entity_id
_entity_poly.type
_entity_poly.pdbx_seq_one_letter_code
_entity_poly.pdbx_strand_id
1 'polypeptide(L)'
;MTTGVRKRFNHLSDRYLAVYRIRIMSRITLLFLFVLACQTAVYAASPKATGEAPQPAPYLRPGAPTFDLTLVNFRAHYNQAFPSLPLEEYRAISVRDENLPLTRAATRINAAVYSSVVLEKGTGKIKSLQITYLPSGDGERGKEKRGARNGAETPDRQLAIRYMAALMQSFSPTISPQQSLEKVAELLSRGRSQPYYSQQDGSLRYVVSDSGEKGITFAVEPIKLSLSEDAGS
;
A
#
# COMPACT_ATOMS: atom_id res chain seq x y z
N MET A 1 93.98 10.27 0.52
CA MET A 1 93.57 10.13 -0.90
C MET A 1 93.13 8.68 -1.08
N THR A 2 91.91 8.29 -1.42
CA THR A 2 90.89 8.93 -2.27
C THR A 2 89.47 8.51 -1.82
N THR A 3 88.82 9.42 -1.12
CA THR A 3 87.38 9.45 -0.84
C THR A 3 86.61 9.75 -2.13
N GLY A 4 86.58 8.81 -3.09
CA GLY A 4 86.18 9.15 -4.48
C GLY A 4 85.28 8.16 -5.21
N VAL A 5 84.98 6.99 -4.65
CA VAL A 5 84.25 5.94 -5.41
C VAL A 5 82.84 5.67 -4.89
N ARG A 6 82.56 5.87 -3.59
CA ARG A 6 81.21 5.65 -3.01
C ARG A 6 80.15 6.67 -3.43
N LYS A 7 80.53 7.87 -3.90
CA LYS A 7 79.57 8.92 -4.27
C LYS A 7 78.93 8.74 -5.66
N ARG A 8 79.55 7.99 -6.58
CA ARG A 8 79.01 7.78 -7.95
C ARG A 8 77.97 6.67 -8.03
N PHE A 9 78.00 5.68 -7.14
CA PHE A 9 77.05 4.55 -7.18
C PHE A 9 75.66 4.92 -6.61
N ASN A 10 75.60 5.80 -5.61
CA ASN A 10 74.33 6.25 -5.02
C ASN A 10 73.56 7.23 -5.93
N HIS A 11 74.23 7.95 -6.83
CA HIS A 11 73.56 8.94 -7.68
C HIS A 11 72.83 8.31 -8.88
N LEU A 12 73.27 7.14 -9.35
CA LEU A 12 72.58 6.42 -10.42
C LEU A 12 71.33 5.69 -9.91
N SER A 13 71.36 5.07 -8.72
CA SER A 13 70.19 4.37 -8.15
C SER A 13 69.02 5.31 -7.87
N ASP A 14 69.28 6.53 -7.38
CA ASP A 14 68.24 7.54 -7.15
C ASP A 14 67.59 8.05 -8.45
N ARG A 15 68.37 8.15 -9.54
CA ARG A 15 67.82 8.55 -10.86
C ARG A 15 66.94 7.45 -11.46
N TYR A 16 67.30 6.18 -11.29
CA TYR A 16 66.47 5.06 -11.73
C TYR A 16 65.17 4.95 -10.93
N LEU A 17 65.22 5.12 -9.60
CA LEU A 17 64.04 5.13 -8.73
C LEU A 17 63.13 6.34 -8.98
N ALA A 18 63.68 7.52 -9.27
CA ALA A 18 62.91 8.71 -9.63
C ALA A 18 62.18 8.55 -10.97
N VAL A 19 62.85 8.02 -12.00
CA VAL A 19 62.21 7.76 -13.30
C VAL A 19 61.14 6.67 -13.20
N TYR A 20 61.34 5.66 -12.34
CA TYR A 20 60.36 4.60 -12.11
C TYR A 20 59.13 5.12 -11.35
N ARG A 21 59.32 5.98 -10.34
CA ARG A 21 58.23 6.67 -9.60
C ARG A 21 57.44 7.62 -10.48
N ILE A 22 58.10 8.39 -11.36
CA ILE A 22 57.45 9.29 -12.33
C ILE A 22 56.64 8.50 -13.37
N ARG A 23 57.16 7.36 -13.85
CA ARG A 23 56.42 6.46 -14.77
C ARG A 23 55.22 5.76 -14.10
N ILE A 24 55.32 5.38 -12.83
CA ILE A 24 54.21 4.76 -12.08
C ILE A 24 53.16 5.81 -11.69
N MET A 25 53.56 6.98 -11.20
CA MET A 25 52.62 8.08 -10.93
C MET A 25 51.95 8.57 -12.21
N SER A 26 52.68 8.64 -13.35
CA SER A 26 52.07 9.00 -14.64
C SER A 26 51.03 7.97 -15.10
N ARG A 27 51.26 6.66 -14.86
CA ARG A 27 50.27 5.60 -15.17
C ARG A 27 49.07 5.60 -14.22
N ILE A 28 49.26 5.90 -12.93
CA ILE A 28 48.18 6.00 -11.94
C ILE A 28 47.34 7.26 -12.17
N THR A 29 47.97 8.39 -12.50
CA THR A 29 47.28 9.64 -12.86
C THR A 29 46.52 9.49 -14.17
N LEU A 30 47.07 8.78 -15.17
CA LEU A 30 46.35 8.51 -16.42
C LEU A 30 45.17 7.55 -16.21
N LEU A 31 45.30 6.56 -15.30
CA LEU A 31 44.21 5.65 -14.91
C LEU A 31 43.10 6.39 -14.12
N PHE A 32 43.46 7.33 -13.24
CA PHE A 32 42.50 8.18 -12.53
C PHE A 32 41.76 9.15 -13.48
N LEU A 33 42.45 9.70 -14.49
CA LEU A 33 41.83 10.55 -15.51
C LEU A 33 40.90 9.76 -16.44
N PHE A 34 41.22 8.49 -16.73
CA PHE A 34 40.36 7.59 -17.50
C PHE A 34 39.10 7.15 -16.71
N VAL A 35 39.22 6.89 -15.42
CA VAL A 35 38.07 6.55 -14.56
C VAL A 35 37.16 7.77 -14.30
N LEU A 36 37.72 8.98 -14.24
CA LEU A 36 36.94 10.22 -14.10
C LEU A 36 36.22 10.61 -15.41
N ALA A 37 36.80 10.30 -16.57
CA ALA A 37 36.19 10.54 -17.88
C ALA A 37 35.05 9.56 -18.23
N CYS A 38 34.95 8.41 -17.55
CA CYS A 38 33.84 7.45 -17.74
C CYS A 38 32.58 7.78 -16.94
N GLN A 39 32.56 8.83 -16.11
CA GLN A 39 31.39 9.19 -15.28
C GLN A 39 30.36 10.09 -16.00
N THR A 40 30.60 10.52 -17.25
CA THR A 40 29.72 11.47 -17.94
C THR A 40 29.03 10.86 -19.16
N ALA A 41 28.27 9.78 -18.98
CA ALA A 41 27.27 9.34 -19.95
C ALA A 41 26.24 8.38 -19.35
N VAL A 42 25.73 8.67 -18.15
CA VAL A 42 24.37 8.22 -17.79
C VAL A 42 23.50 9.45 -17.87
N TYR A 43 23.17 9.84 -19.10
CA TYR A 43 21.98 10.66 -19.31
C TYR A 43 20.84 9.87 -18.68
N ALA A 44 20.28 10.44 -17.62
CA ALA A 44 18.98 10.06 -17.11
C ALA A 44 18.02 10.15 -18.29
N ALA A 45 17.75 9.01 -18.93
CA ALA A 45 16.44 8.80 -19.50
C ALA A 45 15.50 8.91 -18.29
N SER A 46 14.99 10.12 -18.04
CA SER A 46 13.77 10.27 -17.26
C SER A 46 12.85 9.19 -17.79
N PRO A 47 12.40 8.21 -16.98
CA PRO A 47 11.32 7.39 -17.44
C PRO A 47 10.23 8.41 -17.79
N LYS A 48 9.89 8.52 -19.08
CA LYS A 48 8.62 9.14 -19.44
C LYS A 48 7.63 8.36 -18.59
N ALA A 49 7.15 9.00 -17.53
CA ALA A 49 6.05 8.52 -16.73
C ALA A 49 4.81 8.59 -17.64
N THR A 50 4.77 7.72 -18.64
CA THR A 50 3.55 7.24 -19.25
C THR A 50 3.03 6.13 -18.33
N GLY A 51 2.84 6.50 -17.07
CA GLY A 51 2.20 5.70 -16.06
C GLY A 51 1.10 6.58 -15.54
N GLU A 52 -0.06 6.50 -16.18
CA GLU A 52 -1.31 6.93 -15.56
C GLU A 52 -1.27 6.38 -14.14
N ALA A 53 -1.30 7.27 -13.13
CA ALA A 53 -1.33 6.82 -11.74
C ALA A 53 -2.47 5.80 -11.61
N PRO A 54 -2.26 4.64 -10.94
CA PRO A 54 -3.29 3.62 -10.83
C PRO A 54 -4.59 4.30 -10.39
N GLN A 55 -5.63 4.20 -11.22
CA GLN A 55 -6.88 4.87 -10.89
C GLN A 55 -7.38 4.31 -9.55
N PRO A 56 -7.67 5.17 -8.56
CA PRO A 56 -8.12 4.73 -7.26
C PRO A 56 -9.40 3.92 -7.41
N ALA A 57 -9.62 2.94 -6.52
CA ALA A 57 -10.81 2.11 -6.60
C ALA A 57 -12.08 2.98 -6.64
N PRO A 58 -13.03 2.72 -7.56
CA PRO A 58 -14.29 3.42 -7.63
C PRO A 58 -15.21 2.89 -6.52
N TYR A 59 -14.92 3.29 -5.28
CA TYR A 59 -15.80 3.08 -4.15
C TYR A 59 -17.06 3.89 -4.38
N LEU A 60 -18.21 3.28 -4.09
CA LEU A 60 -19.54 3.85 -4.27
C LEU A 60 -19.83 4.22 -5.74
N ARG A 61 -20.29 3.24 -6.52
CA ARG A 61 -20.71 3.48 -7.91
C ARG A 61 -21.83 4.53 -7.99
N PRO A 62 -21.88 5.37 -9.04
CA PRO A 62 -23.03 6.24 -9.29
C PRO A 62 -24.33 5.44 -9.28
N GLY A 63 -25.35 5.95 -8.60
CA GLY A 63 -26.64 5.24 -8.46
C GLY A 63 -26.59 3.99 -7.59
N ALA A 64 -25.51 3.74 -6.84
CA ALA A 64 -25.46 2.63 -5.88
C ALA A 64 -26.66 2.70 -4.91
N PRO A 65 -27.34 1.57 -4.69
CA PRO A 65 -28.45 1.50 -3.75
C PRO A 65 -27.95 1.69 -2.30
N THR A 66 -28.88 1.58 -1.35
CA THR A 66 -28.59 1.52 0.07
C THR A 66 -28.83 0.11 0.60
N PHE A 67 -28.07 -0.29 1.61
CA PHE A 67 -28.54 -1.33 2.51
C PHE A 67 -29.78 -0.82 3.24
N ASP A 68 -30.73 -1.70 3.53
CA ASP A 68 -31.86 -1.38 4.41
C ASP A 68 -31.42 -1.41 5.89
N LEU A 69 -30.33 -0.69 6.19
CA LEU A 69 -29.68 -0.67 7.48
C LEU A 69 -29.06 0.70 7.72
N THR A 70 -29.41 1.32 8.85
CA THR A 70 -28.78 2.57 9.30
C THR A 70 -27.46 2.26 9.99
N LEU A 71 -26.56 3.25 10.05
CA LEU A 71 -25.28 3.09 10.74
C LEU A 71 -25.44 2.74 12.23
N VAL A 72 -26.43 3.32 12.90
CA VAL A 72 -26.72 3.08 14.32
C VAL A 72 -27.10 1.62 14.55
N ASN A 73 -28.05 1.11 13.75
CA ASN A 73 -28.49 -0.29 13.85
C ASN A 73 -27.37 -1.25 13.47
N PHE A 74 -26.63 -0.96 12.39
CA PHE A 74 -25.47 -1.75 11.99
C PHE A 74 -24.48 -1.90 13.15
N ARG A 75 -24.04 -0.80 13.76
CA ARG A 75 -23.02 -0.83 14.81
C ARG A 75 -23.52 -1.62 16.04
N ALA A 76 -24.78 -1.43 16.43
CA ALA A 76 -25.37 -2.16 17.55
C ALA A 76 -25.34 -3.68 17.30
N HIS A 77 -25.85 -4.13 16.15
CA HIS A 77 -25.85 -5.55 15.79
C HIS A 77 -24.43 -6.10 15.60
N TYR A 78 -23.54 -5.34 14.96
CA TYR A 78 -22.15 -5.72 14.75
C TYR A 78 -21.43 -5.95 16.08
N ASN A 79 -21.51 -4.99 17.02
CA ASN A 79 -20.83 -5.11 18.31
C ASN A 79 -21.42 -6.24 19.18
N GLN A 80 -22.71 -6.54 19.02
CA GLN A 80 -23.34 -7.68 19.67
C GLN A 80 -22.82 -9.02 19.10
N ALA A 81 -22.66 -9.12 17.78
CA ALA A 81 -22.16 -10.32 17.11
C ALA A 81 -20.65 -10.53 17.29
N PHE A 82 -19.87 -9.44 17.34
CA PHE A 82 -18.41 -9.46 17.38
C PHE A 82 -17.86 -8.69 18.59
N PRO A 83 -18.11 -9.13 19.84
CA PRO A 83 -17.73 -8.39 21.04
C PRO A 83 -16.21 -8.23 21.22
N SER A 84 -15.38 -9.05 20.54
CA SER A 84 -13.92 -8.94 20.56
C SER A 84 -13.33 -8.05 19.47
N LEU A 85 -14.18 -7.50 18.59
CA LEU A 85 -13.80 -6.62 17.49
C LEU A 85 -14.73 -5.39 17.48
N PRO A 86 -14.88 -4.62 18.56
CA PRO A 86 -15.88 -3.56 18.60
C PRO A 86 -15.60 -2.45 17.57
N LEU A 87 -16.67 -1.83 17.09
CA LEU A 87 -16.65 -0.57 16.37
C LEU A 87 -17.19 0.54 17.28
N GLU A 88 -16.32 1.52 17.54
CA GLU A 88 -16.66 2.73 18.29
C GLU A 88 -17.59 3.65 17.48
N GLU A 89 -18.06 4.72 18.10
CA GLU A 89 -18.88 5.72 17.44
C GLU A 89 -18.19 6.35 16.23
N TYR A 90 -18.93 6.40 15.12
CA TYR A 90 -18.48 7.02 13.89
C TYR A 90 -18.62 8.53 13.98
N ARG A 91 -17.55 9.24 13.64
CA ARG A 91 -17.52 10.71 13.58
C ARG A 91 -17.62 11.17 12.15
N ALA A 92 -18.43 12.19 11.90
CA ALA A 92 -18.61 12.77 10.58
C ALA A 92 -17.28 13.28 10.00
N ILE A 93 -17.09 13.07 8.70
CA ILE A 93 -15.97 13.62 7.92
C ILE A 93 -16.56 14.64 6.97
N SER A 94 -16.04 15.87 7.01
CA SER A 94 -16.43 16.94 6.09
C SER A 94 -16.26 16.50 4.63
N VAL A 95 -17.33 16.59 3.85
CA VAL A 95 -17.30 16.33 2.41
C VAL A 95 -17.01 17.65 1.69
N ARG A 96 -16.11 17.65 0.71
CA ARG A 96 -15.75 18.87 -0.05
C ARG A 96 -16.90 19.46 -0.86
N ASP A 97 -17.87 18.61 -1.22
CA ASP A 97 -19.06 19.00 -1.97
C ASP A 97 -20.31 18.67 -1.14
N GLU A 98 -20.89 19.71 -0.54
CA GLU A 98 -22.08 19.60 0.33
C GLU A 98 -23.37 19.29 -0.44
N ASN A 99 -23.34 19.44 -1.78
CA ASN A 99 -24.47 19.15 -2.66
C ASN A 99 -24.61 17.66 -2.96
N LEU A 100 -23.59 16.85 -2.67
CA LEU A 100 -23.71 15.40 -2.78
C LEU A 100 -24.77 14.91 -1.78
N PRO A 101 -25.67 14.00 -2.19
CA PRO A 101 -26.70 13.43 -1.31
C PRO A 101 -26.11 12.37 -0.37
N LEU A 102 -24.90 12.62 0.16
CA LEU A 102 -24.09 11.68 0.90
C LEU A 102 -23.55 12.30 2.18
N THR A 103 -23.39 11.47 3.21
CA THR A 103 -22.64 11.81 4.42
C THR A 103 -21.53 10.80 4.61
N ARG A 104 -20.34 11.23 5.03
CA ARG A 104 -19.22 10.35 5.33
C ARG A 104 -18.94 10.38 6.83
N ALA A 105 -18.59 9.24 7.39
CA ALA A 105 -18.14 9.14 8.76
C ALA A 105 -17.07 8.05 8.90
N ALA A 106 -16.27 8.11 9.96
CA ALA A 106 -15.30 7.09 10.27
C ALA A 106 -15.12 6.89 11.77
N THR A 107 -14.64 5.71 12.12
CA THR A 107 -14.21 5.36 13.46
C THR A 107 -12.81 4.76 13.41
N ARG A 108 -12.01 5.03 14.45
CA ARG A 108 -10.65 4.52 14.58
C ARG A 108 -10.68 3.25 15.40
N ILE A 109 -10.16 2.15 14.85
CA ILE A 109 -9.98 0.89 15.58
C ILE A 109 -8.66 0.94 16.34
N ASN A 110 -7.57 1.32 15.66
CA ASN A 110 -6.28 1.60 16.29
C ASN A 110 -5.45 2.58 15.43
N ALA A 111 -4.13 2.65 15.63
CA ALA A 111 -3.27 3.56 14.88
C ALA A 111 -3.11 3.22 13.39
N ALA A 112 -3.34 1.97 13.00
CA ALA A 112 -3.18 1.50 11.64
C ALA A 112 -4.50 1.09 10.99
N VAL A 113 -5.56 0.83 11.76
CA VAL A 113 -6.83 0.29 11.26
C VAL A 113 -7.98 1.25 11.55
N TYR A 114 -8.80 1.48 10.53
CA TYR A 114 -9.95 2.39 10.57
C TYR A 114 -11.14 1.74 9.87
N SER A 115 -12.35 2.11 10.28
CA SER A 115 -13.56 1.85 9.51
C SER A 115 -14.17 3.14 9.02
N SER A 116 -14.59 3.17 7.76
CA SER A 116 -15.26 4.31 7.17
C SER A 116 -16.60 3.89 6.58
N VAL A 117 -17.53 4.84 6.50
CA VAL A 117 -18.87 4.60 5.98
C VAL A 117 -19.31 5.76 5.11
N VAL A 118 -20.05 5.43 4.05
CA VAL A 118 -20.83 6.38 3.27
C VAL A 118 -22.31 6.12 3.53
N LEU A 119 -23.02 7.18 3.88
CA LEU A 119 -24.45 7.18 4.16
C LEU A 119 -25.21 7.98 3.12
N GLU A 120 -26.44 7.60 2.84
CA GLU A 120 -27.39 8.43 2.14
C GLU A 120 -27.88 9.57 3.05
N LYS A 121 -27.81 10.80 2.56
CA LYS A 121 -28.24 12.00 3.30
C LYS A 121 -29.75 11.93 3.57
N GLY A 122 -30.15 12.27 4.78
CA GLY A 122 -31.56 12.25 5.21
C GLY A 122 -32.04 10.91 5.78
N THR A 123 -31.61 9.77 5.22
CA THR A 123 -32.03 8.45 5.71
C THR A 123 -31.02 7.82 6.67
N GLY A 124 -29.73 8.18 6.55
CA GLY A 124 -28.66 7.55 7.34
C GLY A 124 -28.41 6.09 6.99
N LYS A 125 -29.00 5.60 5.89
CA LYS A 125 -28.80 4.26 5.36
C LYS A 125 -27.44 4.11 4.73
N ILE A 126 -26.84 2.95 4.90
CA ILE A 126 -25.47 2.68 4.45
C ILE A 126 -25.44 2.46 2.93
N LYS A 127 -24.55 3.15 2.22
CA LYS A 127 -24.23 2.89 0.80
C LYS A 127 -22.92 2.16 0.60
N SER A 128 -21.99 2.27 1.55
CA SER A 128 -20.71 1.54 1.54
C SER A 128 -20.14 1.54 2.95
N LEU A 129 -19.56 0.41 3.37
CA LEU A 129 -18.74 0.29 4.58
C LEU A 129 -17.37 -0.25 4.21
N GLN A 130 -16.34 0.29 4.86
CA GLN A 130 -14.96 -0.06 4.56
C GLN A 130 -14.18 -0.36 5.84
N ILE A 131 -13.19 -1.25 5.70
CA ILE A 131 -12.07 -1.41 6.63
C ILE A 131 -10.81 -1.06 5.88
N THR A 132 -10.01 -0.15 6.44
CA THR A 132 -8.74 0.28 5.88
C THR A 132 -7.61 0.04 6.87
N TYR A 133 -6.59 -0.68 6.42
CA TYR A 133 -5.30 -0.82 7.08
C TYR A 133 -4.28 0.10 6.39
N LEU A 134 -3.74 1.06 7.12
CA LEU A 134 -2.63 1.91 6.71
C LEU A 134 -1.43 1.55 7.59
N PRO A 135 -0.37 0.95 7.03
CA PRO A 135 0.88 0.76 7.74
C PRO A 135 1.34 2.12 8.27
N SER A 136 1.60 2.22 9.57
CA SER A 136 2.24 3.40 10.12
C SER A 136 3.59 3.54 9.41
N GLY A 137 3.76 4.60 8.62
CA GLY A 137 4.99 4.82 7.88
C GLY A 137 6.19 4.74 8.82
N ASP A 138 7.31 4.29 8.27
CA ASP A 138 8.58 3.98 8.94
C ASP A 138 9.25 5.18 9.64
N GLY A 139 8.52 6.28 9.87
CA GLY A 139 8.97 7.48 10.57
C GLY A 139 9.03 7.37 12.09
N GLU A 140 8.32 6.40 12.71
CA GLU A 140 8.35 6.22 14.18
C GLU A 140 8.99 4.91 14.66
N ARG A 141 9.25 3.95 13.77
CA ARG A 141 10.10 2.78 14.10
C ARG A 141 11.48 2.99 13.52
N GLY A 142 12.39 3.45 14.39
CA GLY A 142 13.77 3.73 14.08
C GLY A 142 14.44 2.62 13.26
N LYS A 143 15.30 3.07 12.34
CA LYS A 143 16.26 2.36 11.47
C LYS A 143 16.69 0.94 11.90
N GLU A 144 15.79 -0.02 11.95
CA GLU A 144 16.15 -1.41 12.06
C GLU A 144 15.29 -2.24 11.10
N LYS A 145 15.98 -2.82 10.10
CA LYS A 145 15.50 -3.72 9.05
C LYS A 145 14.79 -3.05 7.86
N ARG A 146 15.55 -2.23 7.13
CA ARG A 146 15.33 -1.93 5.69
C ARG A 146 15.64 -3.15 4.79
N GLY A 147 15.14 -4.32 5.14
CA GLY A 147 15.36 -5.57 4.40
C GLY A 147 14.21 -6.53 4.65
N ALA A 148 13.35 -6.68 3.64
CA ALA A 148 12.08 -7.39 3.63
C ALA A 148 11.00 -6.67 4.46
N ARG A 149 9.86 -6.29 3.88
CA ARG A 149 8.84 -7.24 3.45
C ARG A 149 7.76 -6.51 2.65
N ASN A 150 7.69 -6.80 1.35
CA ASN A 150 6.48 -6.56 0.55
C ASN A 150 5.27 -7.17 1.29
N GLY A 151 4.37 -6.34 1.83
CA GLY A 151 3.14 -6.84 2.47
C GLY A 151 3.36 -7.73 3.70
N ALA A 152 4.35 -7.42 4.53
CA ALA A 152 4.59 -8.10 5.81
C ALA A 152 3.30 -8.38 6.58
N GLU A 153 3.13 -9.61 7.05
CA GLU A 153 2.08 -9.92 8.00
C GLU A 153 2.42 -9.31 9.36
N THR A 154 1.70 -8.25 9.72
CA THR A 154 1.80 -7.55 11.01
C THR A 154 0.57 -7.88 11.86
N PRO A 155 0.65 -7.77 13.20
CA PRO A 155 -0.53 -7.91 14.05
C PRO A 155 -1.68 -6.98 13.65
N ASP A 156 -1.37 -5.75 13.22
CA ASP A 156 -2.36 -4.79 12.73
C ASP A 156 -3.00 -5.23 11.40
N ARG A 157 -2.22 -5.81 10.49
CA ARG A 157 -2.74 -6.35 9.23
C ARG A 157 -3.66 -7.54 9.49
N GLN A 158 -3.29 -8.43 10.43
CA GLN A 158 -4.14 -9.55 10.84
C GLN A 158 -5.43 -9.06 11.52
N LEU A 159 -5.32 -8.03 12.36
CA LEU A 159 -6.49 -7.38 12.97
C LEU A 159 -7.42 -6.82 11.89
N ALA A 160 -6.88 -6.11 10.90
CA ALA A 160 -7.67 -5.59 9.78
C ALA A 160 -8.40 -6.71 9.02
N ILE A 161 -7.73 -7.82 8.70
CA ILE A 161 -8.35 -8.98 8.04
C ILE A 161 -9.50 -9.55 8.87
N ARG A 162 -9.36 -9.64 10.21
CA ARG A 162 -10.44 -10.07 11.10
C ARG A 162 -11.63 -9.12 11.06
N TYR A 163 -11.39 -7.80 11.06
CA TYR A 163 -12.46 -6.80 10.91
C TYR A 163 -13.13 -6.89 9.53
N MET A 164 -12.37 -7.11 8.45
CA MET A 164 -12.92 -7.30 7.10
C MET A 164 -13.84 -8.53 7.03
N ALA A 165 -13.42 -9.64 7.66
CA ALA A 165 -14.18 -10.88 7.72
C ALA A 165 -15.47 -10.73 8.54
N ALA A 166 -15.40 -10.05 9.69
CA ALA A 166 -16.58 -9.72 10.50
C ALA A 166 -17.53 -8.77 9.76
N LEU A 167 -17.00 -7.79 9.03
CA LEU A 167 -17.80 -6.89 8.20
C LEU A 167 -18.53 -7.67 7.10
N MET A 168 -17.84 -8.60 6.42
CA MET A 168 -18.44 -9.47 5.40
C MET A 168 -19.59 -10.31 5.98
N GLN A 169 -19.38 -10.98 7.12
CA GLN A 169 -20.42 -11.78 7.80
C GLN A 169 -21.64 -10.94 8.17
N SER A 170 -21.46 -9.66 8.52
CA SER A 170 -22.57 -8.77 8.88
C SER A 170 -23.55 -8.51 7.73
N PHE A 171 -23.10 -8.67 6.48
CA PHE A 171 -23.93 -8.52 5.29
C PHE A 171 -24.23 -9.85 4.58
N SER A 172 -23.54 -10.92 4.97
CA SER A 172 -23.72 -12.28 4.44
C SER A 172 -23.81 -13.27 5.61
N PRO A 173 -24.92 -13.30 6.37
CA PRO A 173 -25.00 -14.08 7.61
C PRO A 173 -24.94 -15.60 7.42
N THR A 174 -25.02 -16.09 6.18
CA THR A 174 -24.91 -17.51 5.84
C THR A 174 -23.47 -17.99 5.73
N ILE A 175 -22.48 -17.08 5.63
CA ILE A 175 -21.07 -17.44 5.59
C ILE A 175 -20.56 -17.71 7.01
N SER A 176 -19.81 -18.80 7.20
CA SER A 176 -19.20 -19.09 8.49
C SER A 176 -18.02 -18.14 8.80
N PRO A 177 -17.59 -18.04 10.07
CA PRO A 177 -16.41 -17.27 10.43
C PRO A 177 -15.16 -17.68 9.64
N GLN A 178 -14.93 -18.98 9.47
CA GLN A 178 -13.78 -19.48 8.71
C GLN A 178 -13.89 -19.12 7.23
N GLN A 179 -15.06 -19.37 6.62
CA GLN A 179 -15.30 -19.06 5.21
C GLN A 179 -15.14 -17.56 4.92
N SER A 180 -15.53 -16.69 5.85
CA SER A 180 -15.35 -15.24 5.69
C SER A 180 -13.87 -14.83 5.68
N LEU A 181 -13.02 -15.45 6.51
CA LEU A 181 -11.58 -15.21 6.51
C LEU A 181 -10.94 -15.70 5.21
N GLU A 182 -11.29 -16.91 4.77
CA GLU A 182 -10.81 -17.50 3.51
C GLU A 182 -11.19 -16.63 2.31
N LYS A 183 -12.46 -16.17 2.26
CA LYS A 183 -12.94 -15.30 1.18
C LYS A 183 -12.27 -13.93 1.18
N VAL A 184 -12.08 -13.31 2.34
CA VAL A 184 -11.31 -12.06 2.42
C VAL A 184 -9.87 -12.28 1.92
N ALA A 185 -9.21 -13.36 2.34
CA ALA A 185 -7.86 -13.67 1.89
C ALA A 185 -7.79 -13.86 0.37
N GLU A 186 -8.76 -14.56 -0.22
CA GLU A 186 -8.87 -14.74 -1.66
C GLU A 186 -9.04 -13.39 -2.39
N LEU A 187 -9.98 -12.56 -1.94
CA LEU A 187 -10.22 -11.24 -2.52
C LEU A 187 -8.95 -10.39 -2.49
N LEU A 188 -8.28 -10.33 -1.35
CA LEU A 188 -7.02 -9.59 -1.19
C LEU A 188 -5.92 -10.12 -2.11
N SER A 189 -5.80 -11.45 -2.25
CA SER A 189 -4.84 -12.07 -3.16
C SER A 189 -5.11 -11.69 -4.62
N ARG A 190 -6.38 -11.69 -5.04
CA ARG A 190 -6.79 -11.30 -6.40
C ARG A 190 -6.61 -9.79 -6.66
N GLY A 191 -6.80 -8.96 -5.63
CA GLY A 191 -6.60 -7.51 -5.69
C GLY A 191 -5.15 -7.06 -5.70
N ARG A 192 -4.22 -7.95 -5.35
CA ARG A 192 -2.79 -7.64 -5.35
C ARG A 192 -2.31 -7.30 -6.76
N SER A 193 -1.47 -6.27 -6.86
CA SER A 193 -0.90 -5.76 -8.12
C SER A 193 -1.91 -5.18 -9.12
N GLN A 194 -3.18 -5.04 -8.74
CA GLN A 194 -4.20 -4.30 -9.49
C GLN A 194 -4.48 -2.97 -8.78
N PRO A 195 -4.95 -1.92 -9.48
CA PRO A 195 -5.40 -0.69 -8.81
C PRO A 195 -6.50 -0.99 -7.78
N TYR A 196 -7.40 -1.92 -8.14
CA TYR A 196 -8.39 -2.54 -7.27
C TYR A 196 -8.89 -3.83 -7.90
N TYR A 197 -9.55 -4.67 -7.12
CA TYR A 197 -10.35 -5.80 -7.58
C TYR A 197 -11.76 -5.71 -7.00
N SER A 198 -12.76 -6.16 -7.74
CA SER A 198 -14.13 -6.25 -7.23
C SER A 198 -14.81 -7.52 -7.65
N GLN A 199 -15.59 -8.10 -6.74
CA GLN A 199 -16.35 -9.31 -6.98
C GLN A 199 -17.79 -9.08 -6.53
N GLN A 200 -18.73 -9.45 -7.40
CA GLN A 200 -20.15 -9.51 -7.07
C GLN A 200 -20.46 -10.86 -6.42
N ASP A 201 -21.32 -10.84 -5.42
CA ASP A 201 -21.80 -12.01 -4.69
C ASP A 201 -23.24 -11.76 -4.26
N GLY A 202 -24.20 -12.35 -4.99
CA GLY A 202 -25.61 -12.04 -4.83
C GLY A 202 -25.86 -10.53 -4.96
N SER A 203 -26.48 -9.93 -3.94
CA SER A 203 -26.79 -8.49 -3.86
C SER A 203 -25.65 -7.65 -3.27
N LEU A 204 -24.46 -8.25 -3.09
CA LEU A 204 -23.28 -7.58 -2.56
C LEU A 204 -22.21 -7.42 -3.64
N ARG A 205 -21.43 -6.35 -3.49
CA ARG A 205 -20.17 -6.14 -4.20
C ARG A 205 -19.08 -5.94 -3.17
N TYR A 206 -18.08 -6.80 -3.21
CA TYR A 206 -16.83 -6.62 -2.49
C TYR A 206 -15.84 -5.86 -3.36
N VAL A 207 -15.15 -4.89 -2.78
CA VAL A 207 -14.10 -4.12 -3.45
C VAL A 207 -12.85 -4.15 -2.59
N VAL A 208 -11.72 -4.46 -3.18
CA VAL A 208 -10.43 -4.44 -2.50
C VAL A 208 -9.43 -3.59 -3.26
N SER A 209 -8.62 -2.86 -2.53
CA SER A 209 -7.40 -2.24 -3.05
C SER A 209 -6.27 -2.61 -2.09
N ASP A 210 -5.35 -3.47 -2.55
CA ASP A 210 -4.13 -3.82 -1.83
C ASP A 210 -2.96 -3.13 -2.52
N SER A 211 -2.56 -1.97 -1.98
CA SER A 211 -1.45 -1.17 -2.50
C SER A 211 -0.11 -1.57 -1.89
N GLY A 212 0.01 -2.80 -1.36
CA GLY A 212 1.22 -3.32 -0.74
C GLY A 212 1.63 -2.49 0.48
N GLU A 213 2.76 -1.80 0.38
CA GLU A 213 3.32 -0.99 1.47
C GLU A 213 2.46 0.22 1.84
N LYS A 214 1.56 0.66 0.96
CA LYS A 214 0.65 1.80 1.23
C LYS A 214 -0.60 1.41 2.00
N GLY A 215 -0.86 0.11 2.16
CA GLY A 215 -2.00 -0.41 2.90
C GLY A 215 -3.06 -1.07 2.03
N ILE A 216 -4.14 -1.46 2.72
CA ILE A 216 -5.22 -2.29 2.19
C ILE A 216 -6.54 -1.64 2.56
N THR A 217 -7.46 -1.56 1.61
CA THR A 217 -8.86 -1.24 1.86
C THR A 217 -9.75 -2.36 1.34
N PHE A 218 -10.72 -2.76 2.13
CA PHE A 218 -11.80 -3.68 1.76
C PHE A 218 -13.13 -2.97 1.99
N ALA A 219 -14.03 -3.03 1.02
CA ALA A 219 -15.35 -2.43 1.08
C ALA A 219 -16.44 -3.44 0.75
N VAL A 220 -17.58 -3.29 1.42
CA VAL A 220 -18.83 -3.98 1.11
C VAL A 220 -19.85 -2.94 0.64
N GLU A 221 -20.45 -3.19 -0.52
CA GLU A 221 -21.44 -2.31 -1.13
C GLU A 221 -22.68 -3.11 -1.57
N PRO A 222 -23.88 -2.54 -1.46
CA PRO A 222 -25.07 -3.13 -2.01
C PRO A 222 -25.08 -2.92 -3.53
N ILE A 223 -25.65 -3.87 -4.25
CA ILE A 223 -25.93 -3.72 -5.68
C ILE A 223 -27.36 -4.13 -5.98
N LYS A 224 -27.92 -3.52 -7.03
CA LYS A 224 -29.20 -3.96 -7.55
C LYS A 224 -28.99 -5.27 -8.29
N LEU A 225 -29.74 -6.30 -7.92
CA LEU A 225 -29.83 -7.51 -8.74
C LEU A 225 -30.59 -7.13 -10.01
N SER A 226 -29.90 -7.11 -11.15
CA SER A 226 -30.56 -7.26 -12.44
C SER A 226 -30.90 -8.73 -12.60
N LEU A 227 -32.16 -9.05 -12.87
CA LEU A 227 -32.52 -10.37 -13.37
C LEU A 227 -31.76 -10.56 -14.68
N SER A 228 -30.85 -11.54 -14.75
CA SER A 228 -30.22 -11.91 -16.01
C SER A 228 -31.32 -12.43 -16.94
N GLU A 229 -31.53 -11.75 -18.06
CA GLU A 229 -32.23 -12.31 -19.23
C GLU A 229 -31.35 -13.38 -19.87
N ASP A 230 -31.12 -14.50 -19.17
CA ASP A 230 -30.40 -15.67 -19.71
C ASP A 230 -31.05 -16.98 -19.20
N ALA A 231 -32.38 -16.99 -19.12
CA ALA A 231 -33.18 -18.20 -19.04
C ALA A 231 -34.07 -18.27 -20.28
N GLY A 232 -33.45 -18.42 -21.45
CA GLY A 232 -34.18 -18.45 -22.71
C GLY A 232 -33.31 -18.51 -23.96
N SER A 233 -32.50 -19.55 -24.11
CA SER A 233 -32.11 -20.09 -25.42
C SER A 233 -31.77 -21.57 -25.31
#